data_AF-A0A133ZQJ9-F1
#
_entry.id   AF-A0A133ZQJ9-F1
#
_cell.length_a   1.000
_cell.length_b   1.000
_cell.length_c   1.000
_cell.angle_alpha   90.00
_cell.angle_beta   90.00
_cell.angle_gamma   90.00
#
_symmetry.space_group_name_H-M   'P 1'
#
loop_
_entity.id
_entity.type
_entity.pdbx_description
1 polymer ?
#
loop_
_entity_poly.entity_id
_entity_poly.type
_entity_poly.pdbx_seq_one_letter_code
_entity_poly.pdbx_strand_id
1 'polypeptide(L)'
;MNKKLLMLLAAGALVITGCAGKEASKTSDQKNNPEQKENKKENTENKETASKEKTEVKHDLAAVEKLAHLVAISGNDLSKLNEQTNLLAWITQDKSTKFNSPEGVPLAKVSVQDFVDVVNEFSDKTYSKEEALELLQSPAFSELDGKSSGATTFPKDSEIYYYKEDNTLVFVSVERGHNYPQVLDKKENWKTEGDSIKIDVLDAMTKTKISTITLKQNNKNYTGGHSKSKYYVAEVKTT
;
A
#
# COMPACT_ATOMS: atom_id res chain seq x y z
N MET A 1 -20.10 -36.37 -32.76
CA MET A 1 -21.18 -36.77 -31.82
C MET A 1 -20.88 -36.11 -30.48
N ASN A 2 -21.62 -35.06 -30.08
CA ASN A 2 -22.76 -35.11 -29.13
C ASN A 2 -22.35 -35.71 -27.77
N LYS A 3 -22.54 -35.10 -26.59
CA LYS A 3 -23.57 -34.15 -26.13
C LYS A 3 -23.15 -33.49 -24.80
N LYS A 4 -23.74 -32.31 -24.57
CA LYS A 4 -23.92 -31.58 -23.31
C LYS A 4 -24.20 -32.46 -22.09
N LEU A 5 -23.77 -32.01 -20.91
CA LEU A 5 -24.58 -32.14 -19.69
C LEU A 5 -24.51 -30.84 -18.87
N LEU A 6 -25.68 -30.47 -18.37
CA LEU A 6 -26.09 -29.17 -17.86
C LEU A 6 -26.63 -29.38 -16.44
N MET A 7 -26.35 -28.40 -15.56
CA MET A 7 -27.05 -28.03 -14.32
C MET A 7 -27.23 -29.04 -13.18
N LEU A 8 -26.99 -28.53 -11.95
CA LEU A 8 -28.05 -28.50 -10.94
C LEU A 8 -27.92 -27.23 -10.06
N LEU A 9 -28.95 -26.38 -10.12
CA LEU A 9 -29.28 -25.30 -9.20
C LEU A 9 -30.22 -25.89 -8.14
N ALA A 10 -29.96 -25.64 -6.86
CA ALA A 10 -30.94 -25.89 -5.80
C ALA A 10 -31.23 -24.57 -5.08
N ALA A 11 -32.43 -24.05 -5.35
CA ALA A 11 -33.05 -22.98 -4.58
C ALA A 11 -33.65 -23.56 -3.29
N GLY A 12 -33.43 -22.87 -2.17
CA GLY A 12 -34.17 -23.09 -0.92
C GLY A 12 -34.73 -21.76 -0.44
N ALA A 13 -36.06 -21.62 -0.48
CA ALA A 13 -36.81 -20.53 0.12
C ALA A 13 -37.61 -21.06 1.31
N LEU A 14 -37.68 -20.29 2.41
CA LEU A 14 -38.62 -20.48 3.52
C LEU A 14 -38.92 -19.13 4.22
N VAL A 15 -39.85 -18.37 3.61
CA VAL A 15 -41.18 -18.00 4.13
C VAL A 15 -41.31 -17.52 5.61
N ILE A 16 -41.55 -16.19 5.74
CA ILE A 16 -42.41 -15.35 6.64
C ILE A 16 -42.53 -15.64 8.16
N THR A 17 -42.44 -14.59 8.98
CA THR A 17 -43.60 -13.92 9.62
C THR A 17 -43.17 -12.54 10.17
N GLY A 18 -44.05 -11.54 10.02
CA GLY A 18 -43.90 -10.24 10.65
C GLY A 18 -44.78 -10.10 11.89
N CYS A 19 -44.56 -9.03 12.66
CA CYS A 19 -45.60 -8.23 13.30
C CYS A 19 -45.01 -6.91 13.82
N ALA A 20 -45.77 -5.83 13.61
CA ALA A 20 -45.54 -4.47 14.06
C ALA A 20 -46.36 -4.16 15.33
N GLY A 21 -46.06 -3.04 15.99
CA GLY A 21 -46.82 -2.42 17.10
C GLY A 21 -45.85 -1.91 18.18
N LYS A 22 -45.54 -0.62 18.38
CA LYS A 22 -46.29 0.66 18.44
C LYS A 22 -47.10 0.84 19.74
N GLU A 23 -46.76 1.95 20.42
CA GLU A 23 -47.51 2.73 21.43
C GLU A 23 -47.55 2.17 22.86
N ALA A 24 -47.69 2.95 23.94
CA ALA A 24 -47.46 4.34 24.33
C ALA A 24 -47.95 4.45 25.80
N SER A 25 -47.60 5.54 26.50
CA SER A 25 -48.29 6.09 27.68
C SER A 25 -48.19 5.31 29.01
N LYS A 26 -48.35 5.89 30.21
CA LYS A 26 -48.42 7.24 30.82
C LYS A 26 -48.46 6.96 32.34
N THR A 27 -47.67 7.66 33.17
CA THR A 27 -48.10 8.71 34.14
C THR A 27 -48.76 8.24 35.45
N SER A 28 -48.21 8.69 36.59
CA SER A 28 -48.86 9.28 37.80
C SER A 28 -47.83 9.29 38.95
N ASP A 29 -47.41 10.43 39.50
CA ASP A 29 -48.05 11.28 40.55
C ASP A 29 -48.37 10.47 41.83
N GLN A 30 -48.00 10.81 43.07
CA GLN A 30 -47.79 12.12 43.72
C GLN A 30 -47.23 11.94 45.16
N LYS A 31 -46.40 12.90 45.61
CA LYS A 31 -46.41 13.61 46.92
C LYS A 31 -46.11 12.88 48.25
N ASN A 32 -45.01 13.29 48.93
CA ASN A 32 -45.01 13.92 50.28
C ASN A 32 -43.59 14.32 50.73
N ASN A 33 -43.46 15.51 51.32
CA ASN A 33 -42.27 16.04 52.01
C ASN A 33 -42.65 16.25 53.50
N PRO A 34 -41.72 16.18 54.47
CA PRO A 34 -41.07 17.42 54.93
C PRO A 34 -39.58 17.32 55.35
N GLU A 35 -38.86 18.41 55.09
CA GLU A 35 -37.73 19.05 55.80
C GLU A 35 -36.74 18.23 56.66
N GLN A 36 -35.45 18.23 56.29
CA GLN A 36 -34.40 18.97 57.03
C GLN A 36 -33.02 18.95 56.34
N LYS A 37 -32.41 20.14 56.30
CA LYS A 37 -31.01 20.53 56.06
C LYS A 37 -29.94 19.44 55.94
N GLU A 38 -29.21 19.45 54.82
CA GLU A 38 -27.74 19.48 54.83
C GLU A 38 -27.18 20.05 53.52
N ASN A 39 -26.25 21.00 53.64
CA ASN A 39 -25.52 21.60 52.54
C ASN A 39 -24.46 20.64 52.02
N LYS A 40 -24.31 20.50 50.69
CA LYS A 40 -23.09 20.85 49.91
C LYS A 40 -22.92 20.01 48.63
N LYS A 41 -22.73 20.74 47.52
CA LYS A 41 -22.23 20.37 46.17
C LYS A 41 -23.21 19.70 45.19
N GLU A 42 -23.95 20.56 44.48
CA GLU A 42 -24.52 20.23 43.17
C GLU A 42 -23.45 20.39 42.07
N ASN A 43 -23.31 19.33 41.27
CA ASN A 43 -22.55 19.28 40.04
C ASN A 43 -23.23 20.19 39.00
N THR A 44 -22.54 21.22 38.54
CA THR A 44 -22.91 21.92 37.32
C THR A 44 -22.57 21.01 36.14
N GLU A 45 -23.60 20.70 35.34
CA GLU A 45 -23.47 20.15 34.01
C GLU A 45 -22.46 20.96 33.20
N ASN A 46 -21.37 20.32 32.78
CA ASN A 46 -20.68 20.67 31.55
C ASN A 46 -20.71 19.44 30.67
N LYS A 47 -21.72 19.41 29.80
CA LYS A 47 -21.78 18.55 28.63
C LYS A 47 -20.65 19.01 27.70
N GLU A 48 -19.45 18.50 27.94
CA GLU A 48 -18.36 18.60 26.98
C GLU A 48 -18.74 17.78 25.74
N THR A 49 -19.46 18.41 24.82
CA THR A 49 -19.30 18.10 23.41
C THR A 49 -17.85 18.39 23.06
N ALA A 50 -16.99 17.40 23.28
CA ALA A 50 -15.70 17.31 22.61
C ALA A 50 -15.98 17.07 21.13
N SER A 51 -16.30 18.15 20.42
CA SER A 51 -16.08 18.21 18.98
C SER A 51 -14.59 18.01 18.79
N LYS A 52 -14.17 16.76 18.52
CA LYS A 52 -12.90 16.48 17.88
C LYS A 52 -12.92 17.31 16.60
N GLU A 53 -12.25 18.46 16.60
CA GLU A 53 -11.78 19.07 15.37
C GLU A 53 -11.09 17.97 14.60
N LYS A 54 -11.75 17.51 13.54
CA LYS A 54 -11.19 16.52 12.63
C LYS A 54 -10.15 17.31 11.86
N THR A 55 -8.94 17.42 12.40
CA THR A 55 -7.82 18.08 11.72
C THR A 55 -7.73 17.45 10.34
N GLU A 56 -8.08 18.23 9.31
CA GLU A 56 -8.14 17.74 7.94
C GLU A 56 -6.71 17.41 7.53
N VAL A 57 -6.44 16.12 7.31
CA VAL A 57 -5.11 15.65 6.92
C VAL A 57 -4.85 16.17 5.51
N LYS A 58 -3.88 17.08 5.37
CA LYS A 58 -3.49 17.60 4.06
C LYS A 58 -2.63 16.57 3.33
N HIS A 59 -3.08 16.16 2.15
CA HIS A 59 -2.35 15.22 1.31
C HIS A 59 -1.45 15.90 0.27
N ASP A 60 -0.28 15.32 0.03
CA ASP A 60 0.59 15.64 -1.11
C ASP A 60 0.18 14.76 -2.29
N LEU A 61 -0.73 15.29 -3.12
CA LEU A 61 -1.28 14.56 -4.26
C LEU A 61 -0.24 14.21 -5.32
N ALA A 62 0.88 14.95 -5.42
CA ALA A 62 1.93 14.65 -6.38
C ALA A 62 2.72 13.40 -5.95
N ALA A 63 3.03 13.28 -4.66
CA ALA A 63 3.66 12.08 -4.11
C ALA A 63 2.74 10.85 -4.23
N VAL A 64 1.44 11.04 -3.95
CA VAL A 64 0.40 10.01 -4.11
C VAL A 64 0.31 9.54 -5.55
N GLU A 65 0.21 10.46 -6.51
CA GLU A 65 0.14 10.16 -7.94
C GLU A 65 1.34 9.37 -8.41
N LYS A 66 2.55 9.78 -7.98
CA LYS A 66 3.79 9.12 -8.34
C LYS A 66 3.81 7.65 -7.89
N LEU A 67 3.48 7.39 -6.62
CA LEU A 67 3.43 6.03 -6.09
C LEU A 67 2.31 5.21 -6.72
N ALA A 68 1.11 5.79 -6.88
CA ALA A 68 -0.03 5.10 -7.48
C ALA A 68 0.25 4.71 -8.95
N HIS A 69 0.85 5.59 -9.75
CA HIS A 69 1.25 5.26 -11.12
C HIS A 69 2.23 4.09 -11.15
N LEU A 70 3.22 4.12 -10.27
CA LEU A 70 4.19 3.07 -10.17
C LEU A 70 3.53 1.73 -9.83
N VAL A 71 2.68 1.69 -8.80
CA VAL A 71 1.93 0.49 -8.38
C VAL A 71 0.96 0.00 -9.46
N ALA A 72 0.30 0.90 -10.19
CA ALA A 72 -0.57 0.51 -11.30
C ALA A 72 0.22 -0.22 -12.41
N ILE A 73 1.47 0.18 -12.64
CA ILE A 73 2.33 -0.41 -13.67
C ILE A 73 2.97 -1.71 -13.19
N SER A 74 3.57 -1.70 -12.00
CA SER A 74 4.37 -2.80 -11.49
C SER A 74 3.58 -3.83 -10.69
N GLY A 75 2.38 -3.48 -10.23
CA GLY A 75 1.75 -4.14 -9.09
C GLY A 75 2.48 -3.84 -7.78
N ASN A 76 2.08 -4.51 -6.70
CA ASN A 76 2.69 -4.43 -5.37
C ASN A 76 3.06 -5.82 -4.80
N ASP A 77 3.13 -6.84 -5.65
CA ASP A 77 3.44 -8.20 -5.24
C ASP A 77 4.95 -8.39 -5.07
N LEU A 78 5.44 -8.03 -3.90
CA LEU A 78 6.86 -8.08 -3.56
C LEU A 78 7.46 -9.49 -3.56
N SER A 79 6.64 -10.56 -3.45
CA SER A 79 7.17 -11.92 -3.51
C SER A 79 7.68 -12.31 -4.89
N LYS A 80 7.41 -11.50 -5.92
CA LYS A 80 7.92 -11.70 -7.28
C LYS A 80 9.30 -11.09 -7.50
N LEU A 81 9.86 -10.39 -6.51
CA LEU A 81 11.18 -9.74 -6.66
C LEU A 81 12.32 -10.74 -6.90
N ASN A 82 12.19 -11.96 -6.38
CA ASN A 82 13.15 -13.05 -6.60
C ASN A 82 13.05 -13.70 -8.00
N GLU A 83 11.93 -13.50 -8.71
CA GLU A 83 11.63 -14.09 -10.02
C GLU A 83 11.71 -13.04 -11.15
N GLN A 84 11.47 -11.76 -10.84
CA GLN A 84 11.31 -10.68 -11.81
C GLN A 84 12.25 -9.52 -11.50
N THR A 85 13.47 -9.55 -12.04
CA THR A 85 14.43 -8.44 -11.90
C THR A 85 13.93 -7.13 -12.51
N ASN A 86 13.06 -7.20 -13.51
CA ASN A 86 12.37 -6.02 -14.06
C ASN A 86 11.53 -5.30 -13.00
N LEU A 87 10.91 -6.05 -12.08
CA LEU A 87 10.14 -5.47 -10.97
C LEU A 87 11.08 -4.66 -10.07
N LEU A 88 12.20 -5.25 -9.65
CA LEU A 88 13.23 -4.54 -8.87
C LEU A 88 13.67 -3.26 -9.57
N ALA A 89 13.99 -3.34 -10.87
CA ALA A 89 14.40 -2.19 -11.67
C ALA A 89 13.31 -1.11 -11.76
N TRP A 90 12.04 -1.48 -11.91
CA TRP A 90 10.94 -0.53 -11.97
C TRP A 90 10.70 0.16 -10.63
N ILE A 91 10.62 -0.59 -9.52
CA ILE A 91 10.27 -0.01 -8.22
C ILE A 91 11.39 0.84 -7.63
N THR A 92 12.65 0.55 -7.96
CA THR A 92 13.83 1.29 -7.47
C THR A 92 14.32 2.37 -8.44
N GLN A 93 13.65 2.56 -9.59
CA GLN A 93 14.17 3.39 -10.68
C GLN A 93 14.56 4.81 -10.27
N ASP A 94 13.73 5.47 -9.44
CA ASP A 94 13.96 6.85 -8.99
C ASP A 94 15.04 6.98 -7.90
N LYS A 95 15.45 5.85 -7.32
CA LYS A 95 16.49 5.76 -6.29
C LYS A 95 17.79 5.19 -6.84
N SER A 96 17.78 4.70 -8.07
CA SER A 96 18.90 4.03 -8.70
C SER A 96 19.77 5.01 -9.48
N THR A 97 21.08 4.75 -9.47
CA THR A 97 22.02 5.38 -10.40
C THR A 97 22.27 4.43 -11.57
N LYS A 98 22.06 4.90 -12.80
CA LYS A 98 22.36 4.13 -14.02
C LYS A 98 23.83 4.26 -14.41
N PHE A 99 24.41 3.20 -14.96
CA PHE A 99 25.75 3.17 -15.55
C PHE A 99 25.86 2.04 -16.57
N ASN A 100 26.97 1.98 -17.33
CA ASN A 100 27.22 0.88 -18.26
C ASN A 100 28.37 0.00 -17.76
N SER A 101 28.27 -1.31 -17.96
CA SER A 101 29.42 -2.20 -17.83
C SER A 101 30.50 -1.89 -18.88
N PRO A 102 31.74 -2.39 -18.74
CA PRO A 102 32.77 -2.29 -19.78
C PRO A 102 32.32 -2.82 -21.16
N GLU A 103 31.45 -3.82 -21.17
CA GLU A 103 30.86 -4.43 -22.37
C GLU A 103 29.65 -3.65 -22.91
N GLY A 104 29.26 -2.54 -22.28
CA GLY A 104 28.17 -1.68 -22.71
C GLY A 104 26.78 -2.11 -22.23
N VAL A 105 26.68 -3.07 -21.31
CA VAL A 105 25.39 -3.49 -20.74
C VAL A 105 24.86 -2.39 -19.80
N PRO A 106 23.61 -1.92 -19.97
CA PRO A 106 23.03 -0.93 -19.07
C PRO A 106 22.70 -1.55 -17.72
N LEU A 107 23.26 -0.97 -16.67
CA LEU A 107 23.13 -1.43 -15.28
C LEU A 107 22.54 -0.32 -14.41
N ALA A 108 21.94 -0.73 -13.31
CA ALA A 108 21.50 0.13 -12.24
C ALA A 108 22.17 -0.30 -10.94
N LYS A 109 22.51 0.68 -10.10
CA LYS A 109 22.91 0.48 -8.71
C LYS A 109 21.95 1.18 -7.77
N VAL A 110 21.60 0.52 -6.67
CA VAL A 110 20.77 1.08 -5.59
C VAL A 110 21.37 0.69 -4.25
N SER A 111 21.37 1.61 -3.28
CA SER A 111 21.80 1.29 -1.92
C SER A 111 20.78 0.35 -1.28
N VAL A 112 21.22 -0.54 -0.38
CA VAL A 112 20.28 -1.37 0.38
C VAL A 112 19.35 -0.51 1.24
N GLN A 113 19.79 0.66 1.70
CA GLN A 113 18.93 1.57 2.47
C GLN A 113 17.78 2.10 1.62
N ASP A 114 18.07 2.55 0.38
CA ASP A 114 17.03 2.96 -0.56
C ASP A 114 16.10 1.80 -0.93
N PHE A 115 16.65 0.60 -1.12
CA PHE A 115 15.84 -0.58 -1.40
C PHE A 115 14.89 -0.91 -0.24
N VAL A 116 15.35 -0.84 1.01
CA VAL A 116 14.50 -1.01 2.21
C VAL A 116 13.40 0.05 2.25
N ASP A 117 13.71 1.31 1.93
CA ASP A 117 12.71 2.37 1.85
C ASP A 117 11.65 2.07 0.78
N VAL A 118 12.07 1.61 -0.41
CA VAL A 118 11.15 1.24 -1.50
C VAL A 118 10.28 0.03 -1.13
N VAL A 119 10.85 -1.03 -0.56
CA VAL A 119 10.08 -2.20 -0.09
C VAL A 119 9.03 -1.79 0.93
N ASN A 120 9.40 -0.92 1.87
CA ASN A 120 8.47 -0.38 2.85
C ASN A 120 7.48 0.64 2.25
N GLU A 121 7.79 1.31 1.15
CA GLU A 121 6.81 2.13 0.42
C GLU A 121 5.75 1.26 -0.27
N PHE A 122 6.10 0.05 -0.71
CA PHE A 122 5.23 -0.83 -1.49
C PHE A 122 4.38 -1.82 -0.68
N SER A 123 4.45 -1.77 0.64
CA SER A 123 3.75 -2.73 1.49
C SER A 123 3.14 -2.08 2.73
N ASP A 124 2.07 -2.68 3.24
CA ASP A 124 1.52 -2.36 4.56
C ASP A 124 2.39 -2.91 5.70
N LYS A 125 3.11 -4.01 5.43
CA LYS A 125 4.08 -4.60 6.33
C LYS A 125 5.32 -3.73 6.45
N THR A 126 6.00 -3.92 7.56
CA THR A 126 7.32 -3.32 7.80
C THR A 126 8.38 -4.38 7.59
N TYR A 127 9.39 -4.05 6.80
CA TYR A 127 10.54 -4.91 6.52
C TYR A 127 11.80 -4.27 7.11
N SER A 128 12.56 -5.06 7.85
CA SER A 128 13.96 -4.79 8.18
C SER A 128 14.86 -4.94 6.95
N LYS A 129 16.14 -4.62 7.11
CA LYS A 129 17.15 -4.81 6.06
C LYS A 129 17.21 -6.27 5.61
N GLU A 130 17.28 -7.18 6.57
CA GLU A 130 17.45 -8.61 6.33
C GLU A 130 16.21 -9.19 5.64
N GLU A 131 15.01 -8.85 6.12
CA GLU A 131 13.74 -9.29 5.51
C GLU A 131 13.56 -8.72 4.09
N ALA A 132 14.00 -7.49 3.84
CA ALA A 132 13.95 -6.91 2.49
C ALA A 132 14.89 -7.65 1.53
N LEU A 133 16.13 -7.94 1.96
CA LEU A 133 17.08 -8.72 1.16
C LEU A 133 16.60 -10.16 0.93
N GLU A 134 15.87 -10.75 1.88
CA GLU A 134 15.26 -12.07 1.74
C GLU A 134 14.28 -12.15 0.55
N LEU A 135 13.57 -11.05 0.25
CA LEU A 135 12.68 -10.97 -0.94
C LEU A 135 13.42 -11.12 -2.28
N LEU A 136 14.74 -10.93 -2.30
CA LEU A 136 15.57 -11.06 -3.51
C LEU A 136 16.21 -12.45 -3.64
N GLN A 137 16.18 -13.28 -2.59
CA GLN A 137 16.90 -14.54 -2.55
C GLN A 137 16.38 -15.51 -3.63
N SER A 138 17.26 -15.81 -4.58
CA SER A 138 17.00 -16.71 -5.70
C SER A 138 18.33 -17.29 -6.21
N PRO A 139 18.31 -18.31 -7.09
CA PRO A 139 19.52 -18.78 -7.75
C PRO A 139 20.26 -17.72 -8.57
N ALA A 140 19.60 -16.62 -8.93
CA ALA A 140 20.19 -15.50 -9.67
C ALA A 140 20.68 -14.35 -8.75
N PHE A 141 20.49 -14.48 -7.44
CA PHE A 141 21.02 -13.56 -6.44
C PHE A 141 22.41 -14.03 -5.99
N SER A 142 23.37 -13.12 -5.96
CA SER A 142 24.75 -13.43 -5.53
C SER A 142 25.27 -12.38 -4.56
N GLU A 143 25.75 -12.84 -3.41
CA GLU A 143 26.48 -11.99 -2.47
C GLU A 143 27.96 -11.98 -2.80
N LEU A 144 28.51 -10.78 -2.96
CA LEU A 144 29.90 -10.56 -3.33
C LEU A 144 30.62 -9.80 -2.22
N ASP A 145 31.85 -10.21 -1.95
CA ASP A 145 32.78 -9.44 -1.12
C ASP A 145 33.34 -8.24 -1.90
N GLY A 146 33.77 -7.21 -1.17
CA GLY A 146 34.30 -5.97 -1.74
C GLY A 146 33.22 -4.92 -2.04
N LYS A 147 33.66 -3.81 -2.65
CA LYS A 147 32.81 -2.68 -3.07
C LYS A 147 32.37 -2.79 -4.52
N SER A 148 31.18 -2.28 -4.83
CA SER A 148 30.63 -2.25 -6.18
C SER A 148 31.49 -1.39 -7.13
N SER A 149 32.18 -0.36 -6.61
CA SER A 149 33.05 0.50 -7.42
C SER A 149 34.33 -0.19 -7.92
N GLY A 150 34.72 -1.29 -7.29
CA GLY A 150 35.87 -2.12 -7.66
C GLY A 150 35.48 -3.40 -8.42
N ALA A 151 34.21 -3.51 -8.83
CA ALA A 151 33.69 -4.71 -9.48
C ALA A 151 34.39 -4.98 -10.82
N THR A 152 34.83 -6.22 -11.00
CA THR A 152 35.34 -6.74 -12.28
C THR A 152 34.35 -7.68 -12.97
N THR A 153 33.28 -8.06 -12.26
CA THR A 153 32.18 -8.89 -12.75
C THR A 153 30.89 -8.12 -12.58
N PHE A 154 30.02 -8.23 -13.59
CA PHE A 154 28.75 -7.50 -13.65
C PHE A 154 27.60 -8.48 -13.86
N PRO A 155 26.42 -8.20 -13.26
CA PRO A 155 25.25 -9.06 -13.40
C PRO A 155 24.81 -9.12 -14.86
N LYS A 156 24.45 -10.32 -15.30
CA LYS A 156 23.80 -10.58 -16.58
C LYS A 156 22.28 -10.52 -16.43
N ASP A 157 21.56 -10.81 -17.52
CA ASP A 157 20.11 -10.82 -17.53
C ASP A 157 19.54 -11.61 -16.35
N SER A 158 18.67 -10.96 -15.59
CA SER A 158 18.01 -11.49 -14.39
C SER A 158 18.91 -11.79 -13.18
N GLU A 159 20.20 -11.46 -13.22
CA GLU A 159 21.07 -11.57 -12.06
C GLU A 159 21.00 -10.30 -11.19
N ILE A 160 21.15 -10.49 -9.88
CA ILE A 160 21.25 -9.42 -8.89
C ILE A 160 22.50 -9.67 -8.05
N TYR A 161 23.44 -8.73 -8.07
CA TYR A 161 24.66 -8.80 -7.27
C TYR A 161 24.56 -7.85 -6.09
N TYR A 162 24.79 -8.39 -4.89
CA TYR A 162 24.84 -7.63 -3.65
C TYR A 162 26.29 -7.51 -3.17
N TYR A 163 26.83 -6.29 -3.20
CA TYR A 163 28.16 -5.97 -2.69
C TYR A 163 28.07 -5.62 -1.20
N LYS A 164 28.65 -6.48 -0.35
CA LYS A 164 28.49 -6.40 1.11
C LYS A 164 29.21 -5.20 1.73
N GLU A 165 30.35 -4.79 1.20
CA GLU A 165 31.19 -3.76 1.82
C GLU A 165 30.56 -2.37 1.75
N ASP A 166 29.91 -2.03 0.64
CA ASP A 166 29.21 -0.76 0.43
C ASP A 166 27.69 -0.89 0.43
N ASN A 167 27.17 -2.05 0.82
CA ASN A 167 25.75 -2.36 0.90
C ASN A 167 24.97 -1.93 -0.36
N THR A 168 25.44 -2.35 -1.53
CA THR A 168 24.90 -1.93 -2.83
C THR A 168 24.39 -3.12 -3.63
N LEU A 169 23.19 -2.99 -4.18
CA LEU A 169 22.62 -3.91 -5.16
C LEU A 169 22.94 -3.40 -6.57
N VAL A 170 23.37 -4.30 -7.45
CA VAL A 170 23.61 -4.04 -8.87
C VAL A 170 22.83 -5.06 -9.69
N PHE A 171 22.14 -4.59 -10.72
CA PHE A 171 21.32 -5.43 -11.61
C PHE A 171 21.17 -4.75 -12.98
N VAL A 172 20.70 -5.49 -13.99
CA VAL A 172 20.44 -4.95 -15.33
C VAL A 172 19.36 -3.88 -15.26
N SER A 173 19.67 -2.68 -15.77
CA SER A 173 18.71 -1.59 -15.85
C SER A 173 17.69 -1.88 -16.94
N VAL A 174 16.41 -1.81 -16.60
CA VAL A 174 15.32 -1.91 -17.57
C VAL A 174 14.57 -0.59 -17.62
N GLU A 175 14.43 -0.03 -18.82
CA GLU A 175 13.64 1.17 -19.00
C GLU A 175 12.16 0.87 -18.85
N ARG A 176 11.47 1.77 -18.16
CA ARG A 176 10.03 1.71 -18.02
C ARG A 176 9.45 2.25 -19.33
N GLY A 177 8.78 1.38 -20.10
CA GLY A 177 8.08 1.81 -21.32
C GLY A 177 6.99 2.85 -21.00
N HIS A 178 6.40 3.46 -22.02
CA HIS A 178 5.37 4.50 -21.83
C HIS A 178 3.95 4.02 -22.15
N ASN A 179 3.79 2.81 -22.69
CA ASN A 179 2.52 2.28 -23.14
C ASN A 179 2.02 1.18 -22.21
N TYR A 180 1.33 1.59 -21.14
CA TYR A 180 0.66 0.67 -20.23
C TYR A 180 -0.84 0.62 -20.53
N PRO A 181 -1.48 -0.56 -20.48
CA PRO A 181 -2.92 -0.68 -20.64
C PRO A 181 -3.69 -0.17 -19.41
N GLN A 182 -3.00 0.44 -18.43
CA GLN A 182 -3.54 0.87 -17.15
C GLN A 182 -3.32 2.37 -16.99
N VAL A 183 -4.33 3.09 -16.50
CA VAL A 183 -4.25 4.50 -16.14
C VAL A 183 -4.94 4.73 -14.80
N LEU A 184 -4.48 5.72 -14.03
CA LEU A 184 -5.23 6.13 -12.84
C LEU A 184 -6.51 6.85 -13.26
N ASP A 185 -7.57 6.67 -12.49
CA ASP A 185 -8.75 7.53 -12.59
C ASP A 185 -8.36 8.99 -12.28
N LYS A 186 -9.19 9.92 -12.72
CA LYS A 186 -8.92 11.35 -12.56
C LYS A 186 -8.90 11.74 -11.09
N LYS A 187 -8.08 12.74 -10.75
CA LYS A 187 -7.84 13.18 -9.36
C LYS A 187 -9.11 13.58 -8.62
N GLU A 188 -10.08 14.17 -9.33
CA GLU A 188 -11.39 14.53 -8.77
C GLU A 188 -12.21 13.34 -8.25
N ASN A 189 -11.90 12.11 -8.73
CA ASN A 189 -12.58 10.89 -8.30
C ASN A 189 -11.86 10.18 -7.16
N TRP A 190 -10.67 10.65 -6.77
CA TRP A 190 -9.90 10.03 -5.68
C TRP A 190 -10.60 10.27 -4.35
N LYS A 191 -10.73 9.20 -3.56
CA LYS A 191 -11.47 9.25 -2.29
C LYS A 191 -10.49 9.37 -1.13
N THR A 192 -10.59 10.47 -0.40
CA THR A 192 -9.78 10.71 0.81
C THR A 192 -10.55 10.29 2.05
N GLU A 193 -9.94 9.47 2.90
CA GLU A 193 -10.51 8.93 4.12
C GLU A 193 -9.46 9.02 5.26
N GLY A 194 -9.48 10.12 6.01
CA GLY A 194 -8.49 10.34 7.07
C GLY A 194 -7.09 10.53 6.49
N ASP A 195 -6.16 9.63 6.81
CA ASP A 195 -4.78 9.61 6.29
C ASP A 195 -4.62 8.78 5.00
N SER A 196 -5.74 8.29 4.45
CA SER A 196 -5.77 7.36 3.32
C SER A 196 -6.32 8.02 2.06
N ILE A 197 -5.80 7.62 0.89
CA ILE A 197 -6.38 7.94 -0.43
C ILE A 197 -6.62 6.65 -1.20
N LYS A 198 -7.82 6.49 -1.74
CA LYS A 198 -8.20 5.40 -2.65
C LYS A 198 -8.26 5.91 -4.08
N ILE A 199 -7.61 5.18 -4.98
CA ILE A 199 -7.42 5.55 -6.39
C ILE A 199 -7.81 4.35 -7.23
N ASP A 200 -8.79 4.52 -8.10
CA ASP A 200 -9.16 3.49 -9.06
C ASP A 200 -8.14 3.45 -10.19
N VAL A 201 -7.75 2.24 -10.59
CA VAL A 201 -6.97 1.99 -11.81
C VAL A 201 -7.96 1.50 -12.86
N LEU A 202 -7.87 2.09 -14.05
CA LEU A 202 -8.75 1.83 -15.17
C LEU A 202 -7.95 1.20 -16.33
N ASP A 203 -8.61 0.33 -17.08
CA ASP A 203 -8.13 -0.06 -18.40
C ASP A 203 -8.11 1.17 -19.32
N ALA A 204 -6.97 1.41 -19.95
CA ALA A 204 -6.71 2.63 -20.72
C ALA A 204 -7.65 2.78 -21.92
N MET A 205 -8.13 1.67 -22.49
CA MET A 205 -8.98 1.65 -23.68
C MET A 205 -10.47 1.73 -23.32
N THR A 206 -10.93 0.83 -22.46
CA THR A 206 -12.35 0.66 -22.12
C THR A 206 -12.81 1.57 -20.99
N LYS A 207 -11.87 2.15 -20.24
CA LYS A 207 -12.12 2.91 -19.00
C LYS A 207 -12.82 2.10 -17.91
N THR A 208 -12.80 0.77 -18.03
CA THR A 208 -13.34 -0.14 -17.02
C THR A 208 -12.39 -0.18 -15.83
N LYS A 209 -12.94 -0.13 -14.61
CA LYS A 209 -12.17 -0.31 -13.39
C LYS A 209 -11.57 -1.72 -13.33
N ILE A 210 -10.26 -1.80 -13.12
CA ILE A 210 -9.51 -3.06 -12.98
C ILE A 210 -9.05 -3.29 -11.54
N SER A 211 -8.72 -2.23 -10.80
CA SER A 211 -8.32 -2.35 -9.39
C SER A 211 -8.54 -1.04 -8.62
N THR A 212 -8.35 -1.09 -7.31
CA THR A 212 -8.27 0.07 -6.42
C THR A 212 -6.97 0.01 -5.64
N ILE A 213 -6.17 1.07 -5.70
CA ILE A 213 -4.98 1.26 -4.87
C ILE A 213 -5.38 2.09 -3.66
N THR A 214 -5.06 1.62 -2.46
CA THR A 214 -5.19 2.39 -1.21
C THR A 214 -3.80 2.79 -0.74
N LEU A 215 -3.53 4.08 -0.71
CA LEU A 215 -2.29 4.64 -0.15
C LEU A 215 -2.56 5.29 1.20
N LYS A 216 -1.60 5.19 2.13
CA LYS A 216 -1.68 5.80 3.46
C LYS A 216 -0.45 6.63 3.76
N GLN A 217 -0.60 7.71 4.53
CA GLN A 217 0.56 8.45 5.03
C GLN A 217 1.48 7.52 5.81
N ASN A 218 2.79 7.63 5.55
CA ASN A 218 3.75 6.69 6.08
C ASN A 218 4.18 7.06 7.51
N ASN A 219 3.49 6.47 8.47
CA ASN A 219 3.82 6.55 9.89
C ASN A 219 4.54 5.28 10.40
N LYS A 220 4.97 4.38 9.50
CA LYS A 220 5.61 3.11 9.87
C LYS A 220 6.96 3.35 10.53
N ASN A 221 7.32 2.57 11.54
CA ASN A 221 8.64 2.66 12.16
C ASN A 221 9.50 1.47 11.71
N TYR A 222 10.53 1.73 10.93
CA TYR A 222 11.42 0.70 10.40
C TYR A 222 12.86 1.19 10.37
N THR A 223 13.79 0.25 10.55
CA THR A 223 15.24 0.50 10.57
C THR A 223 15.88 0.01 9.27
N GLY A 224 17.07 0.50 8.95
CA GLY A 224 17.83 0.08 7.77
C GLY A 224 17.58 0.91 6.52
N GLY A 225 16.46 1.65 6.44
CA GLY A 225 16.26 2.72 5.46
C GLY A 225 16.89 4.05 5.88
N HIS A 226 16.77 5.09 5.04
CA HIS A 226 17.33 6.41 5.33
C HIS A 226 16.47 7.60 4.87
N SER A 227 15.56 7.39 3.93
CA SER A 227 14.69 8.41 3.35
C SER A 227 13.26 7.89 3.21
N LYS A 228 12.53 7.83 4.32
CA LYS A 228 11.15 7.33 4.38
C LYS A 228 10.23 8.05 3.40
N SER A 229 9.56 7.28 2.54
CA SER A 229 8.56 7.78 1.59
C SER A 229 7.35 8.38 2.33
N LYS A 230 6.72 9.41 1.76
CA LYS A 230 5.58 10.11 2.41
C LYS A 230 4.35 9.22 2.55
N TYR A 231 4.19 8.26 1.65
CA TYR A 231 3.07 7.33 1.59
C TYR A 231 3.59 5.89 1.52
N TYR A 232 2.71 4.93 1.82
CA TYR A 232 2.92 3.53 1.51
C TYR A 232 1.65 2.91 0.92
N VAL A 233 1.81 1.79 0.22
CA VAL A 233 0.73 0.99 -0.34
C VAL A 233 0.11 0.15 0.77
N ALA A 234 -1.10 0.52 1.19
CA ALA A 234 -1.82 -0.23 2.21
C ALA A 234 -2.56 -1.44 1.62
N GLU A 235 -3.08 -1.32 0.39
CA GLU A 235 -3.83 -2.38 -0.27
C GLU A 235 -3.89 -2.14 -1.77
N VAL A 236 -3.91 -3.22 -2.56
CA VAL A 236 -4.34 -3.20 -3.96
C VAL A 236 -5.43 -4.24 -4.11
N LYS A 237 -6.65 -3.81 -4.46
CA LYS A 237 -7.81 -4.68 -4.61
C LYS A 237 -8.22 -4.77 -6.07
N THR A 238 -8.00 -5.92 -6.69
CA THR A 238 -8.46 -6.21 -8.05
C THR A 238 -9.99 -6.40 -8.07
N THR A 239 -10.63 -5.98 -9.16
CA THR A 239 -12.09 -6.08 -9.35
C THR A 239 -12.48 -7.42 -9.95
#